data_AF-A0A968RHX1-F1
#
_entry.id   AF-A0A968RHX1-F1
#
_cell.length_a   1.000
_cell.length_b   1.000
_cell.length_c   1.000
_cell.angle_alpha   90.00
_cell.angle_beta   90.00
_cell.angle_gamma   90.00
#
_symmetry.space_group_name_H-M   'P 1'
#
loop_
_entity.id
_entity.type
_entity.pdbx_description
1 polymer ?
#
loop_
_entity_poly.entity_id
_entity_poly.type
_entity_poly.pdbx_seq_one_letter_code
_entity_poly.pdbx_strand_id
1 'polypeptide(L)'
;MYKQNFFNSAASQANEFFHSADGDGWGNAFGDVDADGDYEGADDYDADGDYDADGDYDADGDYDYAFGDEMMNARGGKSRRMARKPVKKSSSQESQPYIITIQNTHTATEAVDVEVLAALTRQMNPSTTANVTWSYNLNGISYTEFLAWIASGNVFSVGQTSLVGIGSNATHNQAQVQETVSINTKDPNGNAVTRQFIPRIDSYQYQQTQTDIWYDFLVNSFTSLKLGKIYPATTVKVYLYPKVKINQFRTLAGKQAVTKYGSPRTNLALRAKR
;
A
#
# COMPACT_ATOMS: atom_id res chain seq x y z
N MET A 1 41.26 23.40 49.80
CA MET A 1 41.11 24.87 49.70
C MET A 1 41.40 25.21 48.24
N TYR A 2 40.50 25.62 47.36
CA TYR A 2 39.37 26.56 47.46
C TYR A 2 38.16 26.10 46.61
N LYS A 3 36.95 26.40 47.10
CA LYS A 3 35.67 26.45 46.37
C LYS A 3 35.43 27.90 45.92
N GLN A 4 34.73 28.11 44.79
CA GLN A 4 33.70 29.17 44.52
C GLN A 4 33.31 29.12 43.02
N ASN A 5 32.05 28.79 42.67
CA ASN A 5 30.90 29.69 42.39
C ASN A 5 31.14 30.56 41.13
N PHE A 6 30.27 30.62 40.11
CA PHE A 6 28.89 31.10 40.15
C PHE A 6 28.07 30.66 38.92
N PHE A 7 26.78 30.40 39.14
CA PHE A 7 25.69 30.48 38.16
C PHE A 7 25.38 31.94 37.78
N ASN A 8 24.96 32.17 36.52
CA ASN A 8 24.11 33.25 35.96
C ASN A 8 24.51 33.44 34.48
N SER A 9 23.65 33.50 33.46
CA SER A 9 22.32 34.11 33.40
C SER A 9 21.40 33.38 32.40
N ALA A 10 20.22 33.01 32.87
CA ALA A 10 19.02 33.05 32.05
C ALA A 10 18.43 34.48 32.18
N ALA A 11 17.68 34.90 31.15
CA ALA A 11 16.94 36.16 31.02
C ALA A 11 17.71 37.36 30.46
N SER A 12 17.57 37.59 29.15
CA SER A 12 17.37 38.94 28.59
C SER A 12 16.87 38.82 27.14
N GLN A 13 15.94 39.70 26.78
CA GLN A 13 15.37 39.94 25.44
C GLN A 13 14.12 39.13 25.07
N ALA A 14 13.12 39.22 25.97
CA ALA A 14 11.75 39.43 25.52
C ALA A 14 11.51 40.94 25.41
N ASN A 15 10.59 41.29 24.51
CA ASN A 15 9.92 42.59 24.37
C ASN A 15 10.62 43.57 23.44
N GLU A 16 10.09 43.71 22.22
CA GLU A 16 9.81 45.02 21.66
C GLU A 16 8.81 44.96 20.47
N PHE A 17 7.78 45.80 20.61
CA PHE A 17 6.92 46.41 19.60
C PHE A 17 5.79 45.61 18.90
N PHE A 18 4.63 45.71 19.53
CA PHE A 18 3.35 45.91 18.85
C PHE A 18 3.41 47.10 17.88
N HIS A 19 2.93 46.91 16.66
CA HIS A 19 2.27 47.95 15.87
C HIS A 19 0.91 47.40 15.44
N SER A 20 -0.14 48.14 15.82
CA SER A 20 -1.53 47.96 15.46
C SER A 20 -1.83 48.51 14.07
N ALA A 21 -2.91 47.98 13.45
CA ALA A 21 -3.97 48.72 12.73
C ALA A 21 -3.51 49.61 11.55
N ASP A 22 -3.95 49.47 10.30
CA ASP A 22 -5.21 49.05 9.69
C ASP A 22 -4.94 48.73 8.20
N GLY A 23 -5.84 48.04 7.49
CA GLY A 23 -5.72 47.96 6.03
C GLY A 23 -6.30 46.70 5.36
N ASP A 24 -7.62 46.57 5.36
CA ASP A 24 -8.46 46.27 4.20
C ASP A 24 -8.06 45.12 3.24
N GLY A 25 -8.92 44.09 3.12
CA GLY A 25 -8.86 43.19 1.97
C GLY A 25 -9.48 41.80 2.14
N TRP A 26 -10.72 41.72 2.62
CA TRP A 26 -11.51 40.49 2.49
C TRP A 26 -11.98 40.32 1.04
N GLY A 27 -11.11 39.74 0.20
CA GLY A 27 -11.47 39.27 -1.13
C GLY A 27 -12.15 37.91 -1.05
N ASN A 28 -13.48 37.93 -0.92
CA ASN A 28 -14.33 36.74 -1.05
C ASN A 28 -14.22 36.19 -2.48
N ALA A 29 -13.61 35.01 -2.63
CA ALA A 29 -13.67 34.21 -3.85
C ALA A 29 -14.92 33.31 -3.84
N PHE A 30 -16.09 33.92 -3.63
CA PHE A 30 -17.37 33.28 -3.91
C PHE A 30 -17.87 33.85 -5.22
N GLY A 31 -17.95 32.99 -6.23
CA GLY A 31 -18.45 33.32 -7.55
C GLY A 31 -19.83 33.95 -7.46
N ASP A 32 -19.99 34.97 -8.31
CA ASP A 32 -21.22 35.68 -8.54
C ASP A 32 -22.37 34.68 -8.80
N VAL A 33 -23.36 34.74 -7.92
CA VAL A 33 -24.68 34.17 -8.16
C VAL A 33 -25.49 35.33 -8.72
N ASP A 34 -25.66 35.33 -10.04
CA ASP A 34 -26.55 36.28 -10.70
C ASP A 34 -28.01 36.02 -10.28
N ALA A 35 -28.74 37.13 -10.16
CA ALA A 35 -30.04 37.24 -9.50
C ALA A 35 -31.24 37.04 -10.45
N ASP A 36 -31.06 36.28 -11.52
CA ASP A 36 -32.09 35.83 -12.45
C ASP A 36 -32.04 34.30 -12.55
N GLY A 37 -32.92 33.64 -11.79
CA GLY A 37 -32.96 32.18 -11.64
C GLY A 37 -33.41 31.40 -12.87
N ASP A 38 -32.68 31.51 -13.97
CA ASP A 38 -32.90 30.75 -15.20
C ASP A 38 -31.80 29.68 -15.34
N TYR A 39 -32.14 28.48 -14.86
CA TYR A 39 -31.38 27.27 -15.14
C TYR A 39 -31.69 26.86 -16.59
N GLU A 40 -30.90 27.31 -17.55
CA GLU A 40 -31.01 26.82 -18.93
C GLU A 40 -30.54 25.36 -18.97
N GLY A 41 -31.54 24.47 -18.98
CA GLY A 41 -31.39 23.10 -19.41
C GLY A 41 -31.03 23.05 -20.88
N ALA A 42 -29.88 22.46 -21.17
CA ALA A 42 -29.57 21.90 -22.48
C ALA A 42 -29.63 20.37 -22.36
N ASP A 43 -30.82 19.84 -22.56
CA ASP A 43 -31.00 18.48 -23.08
C ASP A 43 -30.69 18.51 -24.59
N ASP A 44 -29.87 17.58 -25.09
CA ASP A 44 -30.28 16.57 -26.10
C ASP A 44 -29.13 15.95 -26.94
N TYR A 45 -29.09 14.61 -26.83
CA TYR A 45 -28.73 13.51 -27.74
C TYR A 45 -27.42 13.48 -28.55
N ASP A 46 -26.61 12.42 -28.29
CA ASP A 46 -26.37 11.27 -29.18
C ASP A 46 -25.73 10.14 -28.33
N ALA A 47 -26.37 9.02 -28.00
CA ALA A 47 -26.89 7.94 -28.85
C ALA A 47 -25.84 6.99 -29.46
N ASP A 48 -24.80 6.58 -28.71
CA ASP A 48 -24.04 5.36 -28.99
C ASP A 48 -24.17 4.38 -27.82
N GLY A 49 -25.11 3.44 -27.99
CA GLY A 49 -25.36 2.36 -27.04
C GLY A 49 -24.27 1.29 -27.08
N ASP A 50 -23.80 0.92 -25.89
CA ASP A 50 -23.39 -0.45 -25.59
C ASP A 50 -24.06 -0.82 -24.26
N TYR A 51 -25.27 -1.36 -24.37
CA TYR A 51 -25.88 -2.16 -23.33
C TYR A 51 -25.13 -3.49 -23.26
N ASP A 52 -24.00 -3.52 -22.56
CA ASP A 52 -23.47 -4.79 -22.09
C ASP A 52 -24.29 -5.22 -20.88
N ALA A 53 -25.26 -6.07 -21.22
CA ALA A 53 -26.05 -6.87 -20.33
C ALA A 53 -25.20 -7.45 -19.19
N ASP A 54 -25.64 -7.17 -17.97
CA ASP A 54 -25.73 -8.08 -16.83
C ASP A 54 -25.18 -9.50 -17.08
N GLY A 55 -23.85 -9.62 -17.02
CA GLY A 55 -23.17 -10.87 -16.84
C GLY A 55 -23.08 -11.16 -15.34
N ASP A 56 -23.90 -12.09 -14.87
CA ASP A 56 -23.67 -12.79 -13.60
C ASP A 56 -22.23 -13.30 -13.59
N TYR A 57 -21.42 -12.80 -12.65
CA TYR A 57 -20.05 -13.23 -12.46
C TYR A 57 -20.03 -14.31 -11.38
N ASP A 58 -19.84 -15.56 -11.79
CA ASP A 58 -19.54 -16.65 -10.88
C ASP A 58 -18.19 -16.44 -10.18
N ALA A 59 -18.18 -16.76 -8.89
CA ALA A 59 -17.32 -16.16 -7.87
C ALA A 59 -16.02 -16.92 -7.57
N ASP A 60 -15.66 -17.90 -8.38
CA ASP A 60 -14.57 -18.82 -8.14
C ASP A 60 -13.86 -19.08 -9.47
N GLY A 61 -12.56 -18.79 -9.53
CA GLY A 61 -11.73 -19.01 -10.72
C GLY A 61 -11.50 -20.48 -11.06
N ASP A 62 -12.47 -21.35 -10.82
CA ASP A 62 -12.49 -22.74 -11.24
C ASP A 62 -13.30 -22.88 -12.53
N TYR A 63 -12.89 -23.86 -13.34
CA TYR A 63 -13.43 -24.09 -14.67
C TYR A 63 -14.92 -24.40 -14.59
N ASP A 64 -15.76 -23.47 -14.99
CA ASP A 64 -17.17 -23.73 -15.20
C ASP A 64 -17.33 -24.59 -16.47
N TYR A 65 -17.34 -25.90 -16.26
CA TYR A 65 -17.97 -26.81 -17.20
C TYR A 65 -19.48 -26.54 -17.08
N ALA A 66 -19.96 -25.58 -17.88
CA ALA A 66 -21.36 -25.48 -18.22
C ALA A 66 -21.75 -26.79 -18.94
N PHE A 67 -22.06 -27.81 -18.15
CA PHE A 67 -22.71 -29.03 -18.59
C PHE A 67 -24.04 -28.60 -19.19
N GLY A 68 -24.15 -28.81 -20.50
CA GLY A 68 -25.36 -28.56 -21.24
C GLY A 68 -26.44 -29.51 -20.78
N ASP A 69 -27.47 -28.96 -20.16
CA ASP A 69 -28.80 -29.58 -20.19
C ASP A 69 -29.55 -29.05 -21.42
N GLU A 70 -29.06 -29.46 -22.59
CA GLU A 70 -29.89 -29.58 -23.79
C GLU A 70 -30.78 -30.81 -23.62
N MET A 71 -31.94 -30.68 -22.96
CA MET A 71 -33.04 -31.62 -23.20
C MET A 71 -34.39 -30.91 -23.30
N MET A 72 -34.94 -31.00 -24.52
CA MET A 72 -36.32 -30.74 -24.95
C MET A 72 -36.66 -29.31 -25.39
N ASN A 73 -36.28 -28.99 -26.63
CA ASN A 73 -37.22 -28.32 -27.53
C ASN A 73 -37.26 -29.04 -28.88
N ALA A 74 -38.09 -30.08 -28.95
CA ALA A 74 -38.48 -30.73 -30.18
C ALA A 74 -39.38 -29.79 -30.99
N ARG A 75 -38.81 -28.96 -31.85
CA ARG A 75 -39.44 -28.51 -33.10
C ARG A 75 -38.43 -27.84 -34.03
N GLY A 76 -38.34 -28.40 -35.23
CA GLY A 76 -37.34 -28.08 -36.24
C GLY A 76 -37.25 -26.59 -36.57
N GLY A 77 -36.05 -26.05 -36.39
CA GLY A 77 -35.63 -24.77 -36.91
C GLY A 77 -34.12 -24.85 -37.12
N LYS A 78 -33.65 -24.43 -38.30
CA LYS A 78 -32.24 -24.54 -38.72
C LYS A 78 -31.33 -23.81 -37.71
N SER A 79 -30.70 -24.55 -36.80
CA SER A 79 -29.76 -24.01 -35.82
C SER A 79 -28.50 -23.51 -36.54
N ARG A 80 -28.43 -22.20 -36.74
CA ARG A 80 -27.18 -21.50 -37.07
C ARG A 80 -26.23 -21.79 -35.91
N ARG A 81 -25.17 -22.57 -36.16
CA ARG A 81 -24.08 -22.79 -35.20
C ARG A 81 -23.43 -21.42 -34.95
N MET A 82 -23.88 -20.72 -33.91
CA MET A 82 -23.21 -19.53 -33.43
C MET A 82 -21.84 -19.99 -32.94
N ALA A 83 -20.81 -19.65 -33.71
CA ALA A 83 -19.43 -19.81 -33.29
C ALA A 83 -19.27 -19.05 -31.98
N ARG A 84 -19.20 -19.77 -30.85
CA ARG A 84 -18.86 -19.21 -29.54
C ARG A 84 -17.51 -18.51 -29.71
N LYS A 85 -17.51 -17.17 -29.71
CA LYS A 85 -16.28 -16.40 -29.63
C LYS A 85 -15.53 -16.89 -28.40
N PRO A 86 -14.21 -17.17 -28.49
CA PRO A 86 -13.43 -17.54 -27.31
C PRO A 86 -13.52 -16.38 -26.31
N VAL A 87 -14.04 -16.66 -25.11
CA VAL A 87 -14.01 -15.73 -23.99
C VAL A 87 -12.53 -15.45 -23.72
N LYS A 88 -12.08 -14.22 -23.97
CA LYS A 88 -10.72 -13.80 -23.58
C LYS A 88 -10.63 -13.97 -22.08
N LYS A 89 -9.79 -14.89 -21.62
CA LYS A 89 -9.40 -15.01 -20.22
C LYS A 89 -8.92 -13.63 -19.77
N SER A 90 -9.69 -12.96 -18.91
CA SER A 90 -9.31 -11.68 -18.35
C SER A 90 -8.02 -11.90 -17.56
N SER A 91 -6.90 -11.41 -18.09
CA SER A 91 -5.66 -11.41 -17.35
C SER A 91 -5.82 -10.40 -16.22
N SER A 92 -5.95 -10.86 -14.98
CA SER A 92 -5.94 -10.00 -13.80
C SER A 92 -4.75 -9.04 -13.88
N GLN A 93 -4.97 -7.73 -13.68
CA GLN A 93 -3.92 -6.73 -13.70
C GLN A 93 -2.77 -7.16 -12.77
N GLU A 94 -1.54 -7.10 -13.27
CA GLU A 94 -0.36 -7.43 -12.47
C GLU A 94 -0.22 -6.43 -11.30
N SER A 95 0.10 -6.95 -10.12
CA SER A 95 0.27 -6.14 -8.92
C SER A 95 1.51 -5.25 -9.03
N GLN A 96 1.32 -3.93 -8.92
CA GLN A 96 2.44 -3.00 -8.74
C GLN A 96 2.81 -2.92 -7.24
N PRO A 97 4.09 -3.06 -6.87
CA PRO A 97 4.49 -3.07 -5.48
C PRO A 97 4.46 -1.67 -4.86
N TYR A 98 4.13 -1.63 -3.57
CA TYR A 98 4.49 -0.51 -2.70
C TYR A 98 5.92 -0.71 -2.21
N ILE A 99 6.79 0.26 -2.44
CA ILE A 99 8.24 0.14 -2.20
C ILE A 99 8.64 1.06 -1.06
N ILE A 100 9.00 0.46 0.07
CA ILE A 100 9.50 1.19 1.24
C ILE A 100 10.99 0.90 1.35
N THR A 101 11.79 1.94 1.46
CA THR A 101 13.24 1.84 1.67
C THR A 101 13.55 2.28 3.09
N ILE A 102 14.29 1.44 3.80
CA ILE A 102 14.64 1.67 5.19
C ILE A 102 16.16 1.59 5.28
N GLN A 103 16.81 2.64 5.76
CA GLN A 103 18.27 2.68 5.84
C GLN A 103 18.70 2.87 7.29
N ASN A 104 19.60 2.00 7.76
CA ASN A 104 20.36 2.26 8.96
C ASN A 104 21.58 3.13 8.60
N THR A 105 21.55 4.39 9.01
CA THR A 105 22.61 5.37 8.77
C THR A 105 23.78 5.23 9.73
N HIS A 106 23.64 4.44 10.80
CA HIS A 106 24.73 4.15 11.72
C HIS A 106 25.67 3.09 11.14
N THR A 107 26.99 3.29 11.27
CA THR A 107 27.99 2.41 10.66
C THR A 107 28.46 1.27 11.57
N ALA A 108 28.18 1.34 12.88
CA ALA A 108 28.69 0.37 13.86
C ALA A 108 27.60 -0.34 14.68
N THR A 109 26.33 0.07 14.58
CA THR A 109 25.27 -0.39 15.50
C THR A 109 24.05 -0.79 14.71
N GLU A 110 23.51 -1.96 15.04
CA GLU A 110 22.25 -2.47 14.50
C GLU A 110 21.08 -1.63 15.03
N ALA A 111 20.10 -1.34 14.18
CA ALA A 111 18.81 -0.86 14.64
C ALA A 111 17.92 -2.06 14.98
N VAL A 112 17.24 -2.03 16.13
CA VAL A 112 16.43 -3.16 16.63
C VAL A 112 14.95 -2.78 16.63
N ASP A 113 14.08 -3.77 16.40
CA ASP A 113 12.61 -3.63 16.42
C ASP A 113 12.09 -2.51 15.51
N VAL A 114 12.63 -2.46 14.28
CA VAL A 114 12.31 -1.39 13.32
C VAL A 114 10.93 -1.60 12.73
N GLU A 115 10.01 -0.69 13.02
CA GLU A 115 8.64 -0.72 12.52
C GLU A 115 8.52 -0.02 11.16
N VAL A 116 7.92 -0.69 10.18
CA VAL A 116 7.81 -0.26 8.77
C VAL A 116 6.40 0.20 8.41
N LEU A 117 5.40 -0.23 9.18
CA LEU A 117 4.02 0.24 9.05
C LEU A 117 3.64 0.95 10.35
N ALA A 118 2.48 0.64 10.95
CA ALA A 118 1.90 1.38 12.08
C ALA A 118 1.47 2.81 11.68
N ALA A 119 0.70 2.90 10.59
CA ALA A 119 0.25 4.15 9.99
C ALA A 119 -0.33 5.14 11.00
N LEU A 120 -1.25 4.72 11.86
CA LEU A 120 -1.87 5.61 12.84
C LEU A 120 -0.86 6.14 13.87
N THR A 121 -0.07 5.26 14.47
CA THR A 121 0.90 5.63 15.52
C THR A 121 2.02 6.51 14.96
N ARG A 122 2.52 6.18 13.76
CA ARG A 122 3.60 6.93 13.11
C ARG A 122 3.17 8.26 12.51
N GLN A 123 1.90 8.42 12.13
CA GLN A 123 1.38 9.75 11.76
C GLN A 123 1.41 10.69 12.97
N MET A 124 1.00 10.20 14.14
CA MET A 124 1.00 11.00 15.37
C MET A 124 2.41 11.21 15.94
N ASN A 125 3.34 10.26 15.69
CA ASN A 125 4.72 10.31 16.16
C ASN A 125 5.70 9.81 15.07
N PRO A 126 6.17 10.68 14.16
CA PRO A 126 6.89 10.27 12.95
C PRO A 126 8.31 9.71 13.16
N SER A 127 8.87 9.80 14.37
CA SER A 127 10.23 9.37 14.69
C SER A 127 10.26 8.48 15.93
N THR A 128 10.85 7.29 15.85
CA THR A 128 11.13 6.49 17.06
C THR A 128 12.40 5.65 17.03
N THR A 129 13.09 5.45 15.91
CA THR A 129 14.37 4.71 15.89
C THR A 129 15.50 5.62 15.43
N ALA A 130 16.40 5.97 16.35
CA ALA A 130 17.59 6.76 16.04
C ALA A 130 18.40 6.08 14.91
N ASN A 131 18.93 6.89 14.00
CA ASN A 131 19.76 6.43 12.87
C ASN A 131 19.05 5.51 11.86
N VAL A 132 17.71 5.48 11.85
CA VAL A 132 16.95 4.84 10.78
C VAL A 132 16.21 5.89 9.97
N THR A 133 16.31 5.83 8.66
CA THR A 133 15.55 6.68 7.74
C THR A 133 14.60 5.81 6.91
N TRP A 134 13.42 6.36 6.61
CA TRP A 134 12.40 5.72 5.78
C TRP A 134 12.13 6.60 4.57
N SER A 135 12.05 5.99 3.40
CA SER A 135 11.59 6.64 2.18
C SER A 135 10.64 5.74 1.42
N TYR A 136 9.80 6.36 0.62
CA TYR A 136 8.86 5.67 -0.25
C TYR A 136 9.27 5.90 -1.70
N ASN A 137 9.45 4.82 -2.44
CA ASN A 137 10.07 4.83 -3.76
C ASN A 137 9.02 4.86 -4.88
N LEU A 138 8.07 5.79 -4.79
CA LEU A 138 7.13 6.15 -5.84
C LEU A 138 7.13 7.67 -5.99
N ASN A 139 7.24 8.13 -7.23
CA ASN A 139 7.53 9.53 -7.53
C ASN A 139 6.42 10.45 -6.99
N GLY A 140 6.82 11.50 -6.26
CA GLY A 140 5.90 12.51 -5.71
C GLY A 140 5.12 12.11 -4.45
N ILE A 141 5.39 10.96 -3.82
CA ILE A 141 4.75 10.57 -2.55
C ILE A 141 5.82 10.26 -1.51
N SER A 142 5.81 10.98 -0.40
CA SER A 142 6.65 10.72 0.77
C SER A 142 6.15 9.51 1.55
N TYR A 143 7.04 8.91 2.35
CA TYR A 143 6.66 7.82 3.24
C TYR A 143 5.58 8.22 4.26
N THR A 144 5.62 9.45 4.74
CA THR A 144 4.59 10.00 5.64
C THR A 144 3.23 10.15 4.95
N GLU A 145 3.19 10.58 3.68
CA GLU A 145 1.95 10.65 2.90
C GLU A 145 1.38 9.25 2.63
N PHE A 146 2.24 8.27 2.35
CA PHE A 146 1.83 6.87 2.23
C PHE A 146 1.21 6.33 3.54
N LEU A 147 1.83 6.60 4.70
CA LEU A 147 1.26 6.22 5.99
C LEU A 147 -0.05 6.96 6.28
N ALA A 148 -0.14 8.26 5.96
CA ALA A 148 -1.37 9.03 6.13
C ALA A 148 -2.52 8.48 5.26
N TRP A 149 -2.23 8.06 4.03
CA TRP A 149 -3.20 7.40 3.15
C TRP A 149 -3.74 6.09 3.77
N ILE A 150 -2.90 5.27 4.39
CA ILE A 150 -3.37 4.09 5.13
C ILE A 150 -4.21 4.51 6.34
N ALA A 151 -3.71 5.48 7.12
CA ALA A 151 -4.36 5.96 8.34
C ALA A 151 -5.78 6.50 8.08
N SER A 152 -6.03 7.09 6.90
CA SER A 152 -7.35 7.58 6.47
C SER A 152 -8.36 6.47 6.13
N GLY A 153 -8.06 5.20 6.41
CA GLY A 153 -8.98 4.08 6.26
C GLY A 153 -8.81 3.29 4.95
N ASN A 154 -7.76 3.56 4.16
CA ASN A 154 -7.46 2.73 2.99
C ASN A 154 -6.89 1.38 3.42
N VAL A 155 -7.51 0.29 2.96
CA VAL A 155 -7.17 -1.08 3.34
C VAL A 155 -6.76 -1.89 2.12
N PHE A 156 -5.69 -2.68 2.25
CA PHE A 156 -5.26 -3.61 1.21
C PHE A 156 -4.70 -4.88 1.82
N SER A 157 -4.81 -6.01 1.11
CA SER A 157 -4.14 -7.25 1.49
C SER A 157 -2.88 -7.43 0.67
N VAL A 158 -1.77 -7.76 1.31
CA VAL A 158 -0.51 -8.13 0.66
C VAL A 158 -0.50 -9.64 0.45
N GLY A 159 -0.11 -10.10 -0.75
CA GLY A 159 0.04 -11.54 -1.05
C GLY A 159 1.48 -12.01 -1.19
N GLN A 160 2.41 -11.09 -1.41
CA GLN A 160 3.84 -11.35 -1.41
C GLN A 160 4.57 -10.15 -0.82
N THR A 161 5.55 -10.42 0.03
CA THR A 161 6.51 -9.42 0.50
C THR A 161 7.90 -9.82 0.02
N SER A 162 8.59 -8.96 -0.71
CA SER A 162 10.01 -9.18 -1.04
C SER A 162 10.89 -8.28 -0.19
N LEU A 163 11.96 -8.85 0.36
CA LEU A 163 13.01 -8.14 1.08
C LEU A 163 14.26 -8.14 0.23
N VAL A 164 14.89 -6.98 0.07
CA VAL A 164 16.17 -6.84 -0.62
C VAL A 164 17.14 -6.08 0.27
N GLY A 165 18.26 -6.71 0.62
CA GLY A 165 19.37 -6.10 1.35
C GLY A 165 20.34 -5.40 0.39
N ILE A 166 20.65 -4.13 0.67
CA ILE A 166 21.49 -3.26 -0.15
C ILE A 166 22.50 -2.56 0.76
N GLY A 167 23.77 -2.63 0.40
CA GLY A 167 24.85 -2.03 1.19
C GLY A 167 26.21 -2.46 0.69
N SER A 168 27.27 -1.83 1.16
CA SER A 168 28.65 -2.20 0.80
C SER A 168 29.11 -3.51 1.44
N ASN A 169 28.49 -3.93 2.54
CA ASN A 169 28.81 -5.18 3.24
C ASN A 169 27.91 -6.33 2.78
N ALA A 170 28.45 -7.23 1.97
CA ALA A 170 27.71 -8.38 1.41
C ALA A 170 27.20 -9.34 2.50
N THR A 171 27.96 -9.55 3.57
CA THR A 171 27.56 -10.41 4.70
C THR A 171 26.34 -9.82 5.42
N HIS A 172 26.35 -8.51 5.69
CA HIS A 172 25.19 -7.85 6.29
C HIS A 172 23.97 -7.93 5.36
N ASN A 173 24.12 -7.71 4.05
CA ASN A 173 23.00 -7.79 3.10
C ASN A 173 22.36 -9.18 3.04
N GLN A 174 23.19 -10.24 3.12
CA GLN A 174 22.71 -11.62 3.13
C GLN A 174 22.01 -11.99 4.45
N ALA A 175 22.55 -11.55 5.58
CA ALA A 175 21.91 -11.75 6.88
C ALA A 175 20.60 -10.96 6.98
N GLN A 176 20.57 -9.74 6.42
CA GLN A 176 19.44 -8.82 6.49
C GLN A 176 18.13 -9.38 5.92
N VAL A 177 18.19 -10.16 4.84
CA VAL A 177 16.99 -10.73 4.21
C VAL A 177 16.49 -12.00 4.93
N GLN A 178 17.27 -12.54 5.86
CA GLN A 178 16.91 -13.67 6.71
C GLN A 178 16.46 -13.22 8.12
N GLU A 179 16.47 -11.91 8.37
CA GLU A 179 15.98 -11.36 9.63
C GLU A 179 14.49 -11.65 9.83
N THR A 180 14.14 -11.81 11.10
CA THR A 180 12.75 -12.03 11.48
C THR A 180 11.87 -10.85 11.06
N VAL A 181 10.75 -11.16 10.41
CA VAL A 181 9.67 -10.22 10.13
C VAL A 181 8.45 -10.58 10.97
N SER A 182 7.92 -9.62 11.72
CA SER A 182 6.72 -9.80 12.53
C SER A 182 5.61 -8.87 12.07
N ILE A 183 4.43 -9.43 11.83
CA ILE A 183 3.21 -8.67 11.56
C ILE A 183 2.38 -8.62 12.82
N ASN A 184 2.10 -7.41 13.30
CA ASN A 184 1.22 -7.16 14.43
C ASN A 184 -0.04 -6.47 13.92
N THR A 185 -1.19 -6.99 14.28
CA THR A 185 -2.48 -6.34 14.03
C THR A 185 -3.17 -6.11 15.36
N LYS A 186 -3.63 -4.90 15.59
CA LYS A 186 -4.44 -4.55 16.76
C LYS A 186 -5.87 -4.26 16.33
N ASP A 187 -6.81 -4.64 17.17
CA ASP A 187 -8.20 -4.19 17.05
C ASP A 187 -8.46 -2.96 17.95
N PRO A 188 -9.58 -2.25 17.74
CA PRO A 188 -9.98 -1.14 18.60
C PRO A 188 -10.25 -1.55 20.05
N ASN A 189 -10.48 -2.84 20.30
CA ASN A 189 -10.74 -3.39 21.62
C ASN A 189 -9.43 -3.65 22.41
N GLY A 190 -8.28 -3.41 21.79
CA GLY A 190 -6.96 -3.58 22.39
C GLY A 190 -6.38 -4.99 22.25
N ASN A 191 -7.09 -5.92 21.61
CA ASN A 191 -6.54 -7.24 21.30
C ASN A 191 -5.48 -7.09 20.21
N ALA A 192 -4.36 -7.76 20.41
CA ALA A 192 -3.26 -7.80 19.46
C ALA A 192 -2.99 -9.23 19.02
N VAL A 193 -2.78 -9.42 17.72
CA VAL A 193 -2.32 -10.68 17.15
C VAL A 193 -0.97 -10.42 16.50
N THR A 194 0.04 -11.17 16.91
CA THR A 194 1.38 -11.15 16.34
C THR A 194 1.62 -12.44 15.58
N ARG A 195 2.13 -12.32 14.35
CA ARG A 195 2.59 -13.45 13.54
C ARG A 195 4.01 -13.19 13.09
N GLN A 196 4.88 -14.16 13.33
CA GLN A 196 6.31 -14.07 13.04
C GLN A 196 6.67 -14.97 11.86
N PHE A 197 7.53 -14.45 10.99
CA PHE A 197 8.06 -15.14 9.82
C PHE A 197 9.57 -15.03 9.83
N ILE A 198 10.24 -16.14 9.56
CA ILE A 198 11.69 -16.20 9.41
C ILE A 198 11.94 -16.55 7.95
N PRO A 199 12.32 -15.57 7.11
CA PRO A 199 12.65 -15.84 5.72
C PRO A 199 13.88 -16.75 5.66
N ARG A 200 13.89 -17.67 4.70
CA ARG A 200 15.05 -18.53 4.44
C ARG A 200 15.43 -18.40 2.98
N ILE A 201 16.72 -18.20 2.74
CA ILE A 201 17.28 -18.30 1.39
C ILE A 201 17.37 -19.78 1.03
N ASP A 202 16.90 -20.14 -0.16
CA ASP A 202 17.07 -21.49 -0.68
C ASP A 202 18.54 -21.69 -1.10
N SER A 203 19.13 -22.83 -0.76
CA SER A 203 20.51 -23.17 -1.11
C SER A 203 20.78 -23.18 -2.61
N TYR A 204 19.75 -23.32 -3.44
CA TYR A 204 19.86 -23.29 -4.91
C TYR A 204 19.55 -21.92 -5.54
N GLN A 205 19.28 -20.90 -4.73
CA GLN A 205 19.12 -19.53 -5.23
C GLN A 205 20.50 -18.89 -5.45
N TYR A 206 20.76 -18.44 -6.69
CA TYR A 206 21.96 -17.67 -7.02
C TYR A 206 21.94 -16.24 -6.46
N GLN A 207 20.83 -15.82 -5.87
CA GLN A 207 20.67 -14.48 -5.31
C GLN A 207 20.53 -14.57 -3.78
N GLN A 208 21.57 -14.13 -3.07
CA GLN A 208 21.70 -14.26 -1.61
C GLN A 208 21.23 -13.02 -0.85
N THR A 209 20.91 -11.93 -1.54
CA THR A 209 20.54 -10.63 -0.95
C THR A 209 19.06 -10.29 -1.14
N GLN A 210 18.26 -11.27 -1.56
CA GLN A 210 16.82 -11.12 -1.74
C GLN A 210 16.09 -12.36 -1.23
N THR A 211 14.94 -12.16 -0.60
CA THR A 211 14.05 -13.27 -0.23
C THR A 211 12.59 -12.84 -0.40
N ASP A 212 11.76 -13.78 -0.85
CA ASP A 212 10.33 -13.59 -1.06
C ASP A 212 9.55 -14.35 0.01
N ILE A 213 8.58 -13.67 0.62
CA ILE A 213 7.69 -14.20 1.64
C ILE A 213 6.29 -14.28 1.03
N TRP A 214 5.77 -15.50 0.93
CA TRP A 214 4.45 -15.80 0.39
C TRP A 214 3.46 -15.97 1.55
N TYR A 215 3.10 -14.83 2.15
CA TYR A 215 2.17 -14.83 3.26
C TYR A 215 1.17 -13.69 3.12
N ASP A 216 -0.11 -14.05 3.24
CA ASP A 216 -1.22 -13.12 3.09
C ASP A 216 -1.47 -12.39 4.42
N PHE A 217 -1.42 -11.06 4.41
CA PHE A 217 -1.83 -10.24 5.54
C PHE A 217 -2.54 -8.98 5.11
N LEU A 218 -3.41 -8.47 5.98
CA LEU A 218 -4.18 -7.24 5.75
C LEU A 218 -3.45 -6.05 6.36
N VAL A 219 -3.31 -4.99 5.57
CA VAL A 219 -2.77 -3.71 6.00
C VAL A 219 -3.91 -2.72 6.20
N ASN A 220 -4.03 -2.23 7.42
CA ASN A 220 -4.92 -1.15 7.82
C ASN A 220 -4.16 -0.16 8.74
N SER A 221 -4.87 0.82 9.31
CA SER A 221 -4.30 1.84 10.19
C SER A 221 -3.61 1.29 11.46
N PHE A 222 -3.98 0.08 11.90
CA PHE A 222 -3.49 -0.60 13.11
C PHE A 222 -2.52 -1.77 12.83
N THR A 223 -2.23 -2.05 11.56
CA THR A 223 -1.26 -3.07 11.17
C THR A 223 0.16 -2.52 11.26
N SER A 224 1.06 -3.26 11.90
CA SER A 224 2.48 -2.98 11.90
C SER A 224 3.30 -4.16 11.38
N LEU A 225 4.29 -3.84 10.55
CA LEU A 225 5.31 -4.78 10.10
C LEU A 225 6.61 -4.39 10.81
N LYS A 226 7.22 -5.32 11.53
CA LYS A 226 8.46 -5.11 12.28
C LYS A 226 9.57 -5.97 11.73
N LEU A 227 10.72 -5.36 11.49
CA LEU A 227 11.98 -6.05 11.22
C LEU A 227 12.73 -6.18 12.54
N GLY A 228 13.14 -7.39 12.90
CA GLY A 228 13.85 -7.62 14.16
C GLY A 228 15.11 -6.78 14.27
N LYS A 229 15.88 -6.71 13.19
CA LYS A 229 17.11 -5.92 13.10
C LYS A 229 17.32 -5.30 11.72
N ILE A 230 18.02 -4.18 11.69
CA ILE A 230 18.65 -3.63 10.48
C ILE A 230 20.15 -3.46 10.74
N TYR A 231 20.97 -4.19 9.99
CA TYR A 231 22.42 -4.21 10.16
C TYR A 231 23.06 -2.83 9.92
N PRO A 232 24.24 -2.55 10.49
CA PRO A 232 24.89 -1.26 10.32
C PRO A 232 25.22 -0.97 8.86
N ALA A 233 25.05 0.29 8.45
CA ALA A 233 25.28 0.77 7.08
C ALA A 233 24.56 -0.06 5.99
N THR A 234 23.39 -0.61 6.31
CA THR A 234 22.56 -1.34 5.35
C THR A 234 21.26 -0.63 5.07
N THR A 235 20.76 -0.88 3.87
CA THR A 235 19.46 -0.43 3.37
C THR A 235 18.63 -1.64 3.02
N VAL A 236 17.42 -1.72 3.53
CA VAL A 236 16.42 -2.74 3.21
C VAL A 236 15.37 -2.12 2.31
N LYS A 237 15.10 -2.74 1.17
CA LYS A 237 13.89 -2.46 0.40
C LYS A 237 12.84 -3.52 0.71
N VAL A 238 11.68 -3.06 1.13
CA VAL A 238 10.49 -3.87 1.37
C VAL A 238 9.52 -3.60 0.23
N TYR A 239 9.27 -4.63 -0.58
CA TYR A 239 8.28 -4.61 -1.65
C TYR A 239 7.03 -5.31 -1.15
N LEU A 240 5.92 -4.57 -1.03
CA LEU A 240 4.62 -5.11 -0.68
C LEU A 240 3.79 -5.24 -1.94
N TYR A 241 3.50 -6.46 -2.36
CA TYR A 241 2.66 -6.73 -3.54
C TYR A 241 1.21 -6.89 -3.09
N PRO A 242 0.33 -5.89 -3.34
CA PRO A 242 -1.08 -6.01 -3.01
C PRO A 242 -1.72 -7.12 -3.86
N LYS A 243 -2.42 -8.04 -3.19
CA LYS A 243 -3.29 -9.04 -3.80
C LYS A 243 -4.71 -8.48 -3.99
N VAL A 244 -5.15 -7.66 -3.04
CA VAL A 244 -6.46 -7.02 -3.06
C VAL A 244 -6.34 -5.60 -2.53
N LYS A 245 -6.99 -4.64 -3.21
CA LYS A 245 -7.26 -3.31 -2.64
C LYS A 245 -8.75 -3.17 -2.38
N ILE A 246 -9.09 -2.64 -1.21
CA ILE A 246 -10.47 -2.38 -0.80
C ILE A 246 -10.70 -0.87 -0.85
N ASN A 247 -11.64 -0.43 -1.68
CA ASN A 247 -12.05 0.96 -1.78
C ASN A 247 -13.56 1.06 -1.46
N GLN A 248 -13.86 1.57 -0.28
CA GLN A 248 -15.23 1.72 0.22
C GLN A 248 -16.05 2.76 -0.57
N PHE A 249 -15.40 3.71 -1.24
CA PHE A 249 -16.09 4.70 -2.08
C PHE A 249 -16.61 4.09 -3.39
N ARG A 250 -16.03 2.98 -3.86
CA ARG A 250 -16.54 2.29 -5.06
C ARG A 250 -17.91 1.66 -4.81
N THR A 251 -18.12 1.08 -3.63
CA THR A 251 -19.43 0.56 -3.21
C THR A 251 -20.46 1.67 -3.07
N LEU A 252 -20.05 2.85 -2.62
CA LEU A 252 -20.94 4.01 -2.56
C LEU A 252 -21.41 4.47 -3.95
N ALA A 253 -20.57 4.27 -4.97
CA ALA A 253 -20.87 4.53 -6.38
C ALA A 253 -21.43 3.30 -7.13
N GLY A 254 -21.94 2.28 -6.42
CA GLY A 254 -22.56 1.09 -7.03
C GLY A 254 -21.60 0.09 -7.68
N LYS A 255 -20.28 0.28 -7.53
CA LYS A 255 -19.23 -0.62 -8.07
C LYS A 255 -18.71 -1.56 -6.97
N GLN A 256 -18.17 -2.71 -7.36
CA GLN A 256 -17.53 -3.62 -6.40
C GLN A 256 -16.42 -2.90 -5.60
N ALA A 257 -16.44 -3.02 -4.28
CA ALA A 257 -15.44 -2.42 -3.37
C ALA A 257 -14.02 -2.99 -3.55
N VAL A 258 -13.89 -4.09 -4.29
CA VAL A 258 -12.70 -4.92 -4.31
C VAL A 258 -12.04 -4.84 -5.68
N THR A 259 -10.73 -4.61 -5.69
CA THR A 259 -9.88 -4.81 -6.88
C THR A 259 -8.90 -5.94 -6.58
N LYS A 260 -9.00 -7.05 -7.33
CA LYS A 260 -8.08 -8.20 -7.23
C LYS A 260 -6.91 -8.03 -8.21
N TYR A 261 -5.71 -8.40 -7.79
CA TYR A 261 -4.49 -8.34 -8.61
C TYR A 261 -3.89 -9.73 -8.80
N GLY A 262 -3.25 -9.94 -9.95
CA GLY A 262 -2.47 -11.15 -10.22
C GLY A 262 -1.12 -11.13 -9.48
N SER A 263 -0.59 -12.33 -9.21
CA SER A 263 0.75 -12.48 -8.64
C SER A 263 1.80 -11.79 -9.51
N PRO A 264 2.81 -11.13 -8.93
CA PRO A 264 3.88 -10.53 -9.71
C PRO A 264 4.65 -11.61 -10.47
N ARG A 265 5.02 -11.32 -11.71
CA ARG A 265 5.93 -12.17 -12.49
C ARG A 265 7.37 -11.92 -12.03
N THR A 266 7.73 -12.39 -10.85
CA THR A 266 9.15 -12.45 -10.46
C THR A 266 9.84 -13.57 -11.24
N ASN A 267 11.15 -13.46 -11.49
CA ASN A 267 11.89 -14.42 -12.32
C ASN A 267 11.83 -15.88 -11.82
N LEU A 268 11.41 -16.13 -10.56
CA LEU A 268 11.09 -17.47 -10.06
C LEU A 268 9.81 -18.06 -10.68
N ALA A 269 8.79 -17.25 -10.92
CA ALA A 269 7.52 -17.70 -11.50
C ALA A 269 7.63 -18.12 -12.98
N LEU A 270 8.67 -17.66 -13.69
CA LEU A 270 8.94 -18.07 -15.07
C LEU A 270 9.55 -19.48 -15.17
N ARG A 271 10.06 -20.03 -14.07
CA ARG A 271 10.70 -21.35 -14.03
C ARG A 271 9.75 -22.50 -13.72
N ALA A 272 8.57 -22.23 -13.18
CA ALA A 272 7.55 -23.26 -12.91
C ALA A 272 6.77 -23.72 -14.17
N LYS A 273 7.16 -23.25 -15.37
CA LYS A 273 6.55 -23.60 -16.66
C LYS A 273 7.56 -24.10 -17.70
N ARG A 274 8.70 -24.64 -17.28
CA ARG A 274 9.62 -25.38 -18.16
C ARG A 274 9.86 -26.77 -17.62
#